data_AF-A0A1Q3H0U8-F1
#
_entry.id   AF-A0A1Q3H0U8-F1
#
_cell.length_a   1.000
_cell.length_b   1.000
_cell.length_c   1.000
_cell.angle_alpha   90.00
_cell.angle_beta   90.00
_cell.angle_gamma   90.00
#
_symmetry.space_group_name_H-M   'P 1'
#
loop_
_entity.id
_entity.type
_entity.pdbx_description
1 polymer ?
#
loop_
_entity_poly.entity_id
_entity_poly.type
_entity_poly.pdbx_seq_one_letter_code
_entity_poly.pdbx_strand_id
1 'polypeptide(L)'
;MLFHDLRRLVRKGEGQTLEFKLKTTHPEKIVKEIVAFANSDGGTLLLGIRDDLTIKGLKFPQEDEYVMNKAIDQYCYPPINYKLEKIPVEGNREVLAYTIPASDKGPHRVVEGDKPNQGKVYVRVDHESIIAGKEMREILKGRRKKRDLRFQYGKKEEVLMKYLDLHQQITVQQFAETAEIPRRVASRTLVLLVLAKVLQIYPQASKEDSFGLLESDEQREAVSYLD
;
A
#
# COMPACT_ATOMS: atom_id res chain seq x y z
N MET A 1 -15.50 -16.34 -5.27
CA MET A 1 -14.48 -17.19 -4.63
C MET A 1 -15.20 -18.35 -3.96
N LEU A 2 -14.77 -19.60 -4.14
CA LEU A 2 -15.36 -20.75 -3.45
C LEU A 2 -14.67 -20.99 -2.09
N PHE A 3 -15.29 -21.77 -1.21
CA PHE A 3 -14.72 -22.08 0.12
C PHE A 3 -13.34 -22.74 0.06
N HIS A 4 -13.10 -23.60 -0.93
CA HIS A 4 -11.79 -24.21 -1.16
C HIS A 4 -10.70 -23.16 -1.47
N ASP A 5 -11.03 -22.16 -2.30
CA ASP A 5 -10.11 -21.07 -2.63
C ASP A 5 -9.84 -20.19 -1.41
N LEU A 6 -10.87 -19.91 -0.61
CA LEU A 6 -10.74 -19.20 0.66
C LEU A 6 -9.76 -19.91 1.60
N ARG A 7 -9.86 -21.23 1.77
CA ARG A 7 -8.93 -21.99 2.63
C ARG A 7 -7.49 -21.89 2.14
N ARG A 8 -7.28 -21.95 0.81
CA ARG A 8 -5.94 -21.76 0.23
C ARG A 8 -5.40 -20.35 0.49
N LEU A 9 -6.26 -19.34 0.37
CA LEU A 9 -5.88 -17.94 0.62
C LEU A 9 -5.53 -17.71 2.09
N VAL A 10 -6.36 -18.18 3.02
CA VAL A 10 -6.13 -18.04 4.47
C VAL A 10 -4.83 -18.71 4.90
N ARG A 11 -4.48 -19.87 4.32
CA ARG A 11 -3.22 -20.58 4.61
C ARG A 11 -1.97 -19.80 4.22
N LYS A 12 -2.06 -18.80 3.33
CA LYS A 12 -0.92 -17.94 2.99
C LYS A 12 -0.54 -16.98 4.13
N GLY A 13 -1.44 -16.75 5.08
CA GLY A 13 -1.25 -15.74 6.12
C GLY A 13 -1.50 -14.32 5.63
N GLU A 14 -1.48 -13.36 6.56
CA GLU A 14 -1.54 -11.93 6.23
C GLU A 14 -0.24 -11.48 5.55
N GLY A 15 -0.31 -10.42 4.76
CA GLY A 15 0.85 -9.88 4.06
C GLY A 15 0.50 -8.72 3.15
N GLN A 16 1.31 -8.51 2.11
CA GLN A 16 1.25 -7.32 1.24
C GLN A 16 -0.11 -7.11 0.57
N THR A 17 -0.85 -8.19 0.31
CA THR A 17 -2.13 -8.12 -0.42
C THR A 17 -3.27 -8.82 0.34
N LEU A 18 -3.08 -9.17 1.61
CA LEU A 18 -4.07 -9.94 2.37
C LEU A 18 -4.08 -9.52 3.84
N GLU A 19 -5.28 -9.24 4.35
CA GLU A 19 -5.53 -8.84 5.73
C GLU A 19 -6.73 -9.61 6.29
N PHE A 20 -6.65 -10.05 7.54
CA PHE A 20 -7.71 -10.74 8.26
C PHE A 20 -8.27 -9.86 9.38
N LYS A 21 -9.59 -9.88 9.52
CA LYS A 21 -10.28 -9.35 10.69
C LYS A 21 -11.40 -10.29 11.09
N LEU A 22 -11.61 -10.45 12.39
CA LEU A 22 -12.68 -11.31 12.86
C LEU A 22 -14.07 -10.69 12.66
N LYS A 23 -14.18 -9.37 12.90
CA LYS A 23 -15.43 -8.58 12.90
C LYS A 23 -15.13 -7.10 12.69
N THR A 24 -16.18 -6.31 12.52
CA THR A 24 -16.10 -4.85 12.31
C THR A 24 -16.27 -4.04 13.59
N THR A 25 -15.70 -4.48 14.71
CA THR A 25 -15.88 -3.80 16.01
C THR A 25 -15.26 -2.40 16.04
N HIS A 26 -14.17 -2.19 15.29
CA HIS A 26 -13.46 -0.92 15.15
C HIS A 26 -13.25 -0.61 13.67
N PRO A 27 -14.32 -0.30 12.92
CA PRO A 27 -14.22 -0.18 11.46
C PRO A 27 -13.29 0.96 11.04
N GLU A 28 -13.16 2.02 11.85
CA GLU A 28 -12.21 3.11 11.65
C GLU A 28 -10.75 2.63 11.62
N LYS A 29 -10.42 1.58 12.38
CA LYS A 29 -9.08 0.97 12.38
C LYS A 29 -8.86 0.02 11.21
N ILE A 30 -9.93 -0.49 10.62
CA ILE A 30 -9.89 -1.40 9.46
C ILE A 30 -9.77 -0.59 8.16
N VAL A 31 -10.40 0.59 8.09
CA VAL A 31 -10.37 1.46 6.90
C VAL A 31 -8.95 1.85 6.48
N LYS A 32 -8.00 1.97 7.43
CA LYS A 32 -6.59 2.24 7.10
C LYS A 32 -5.99 1.16 6.19
N GLU A 33 -6.41 -0.11 6.34
CA GLU A 33 -5.95 -1.23 5.51
C GLU A 33 -6.47 -1.11 4.08
N ILE A 34 -7.74 -0.71 3.92
CA ILE A 34 -8.37 -0.47 2.62
C ILE A 34 -7.66 0.68 1.89
N VAL A 35 -7.36 1.77 2.60
CA VAL A 35 -6.58 2.89 2.06
C VAL A 35 -5.17 2.46 1.67
N ALA A 36 -4.51 1.67 2.51
CA ALA A 36 -3.16 1.16 2.25
C ALA A 36 -3.12 0.27 1.00
N PHE A 37 -4.06 -0.67 0.87
CA PHE A 37 -4.18 -1.51 -0.33
C PHE A 37 -4.40 -0.66 -1.59
N ALA A 38 -5.34 0.28 -1.56
CA ALA A 38 -5.64 1.14 -2.72
C ALA A 38 -4.44 2.00 -3.15
N ASN A 39 -3.61 2.44 -2.21
CA ASN A 39 -2.39 3.22 -2.49
C ASN A 39 -1.18 2.36 -2.88
N SER A 40 -1.27 1.03 -2.76
CA SER A 40 -0.16 0.10 -2.99
C SER A 40 -0.53 -0.84 -4.16
N ASP A 41 -0.34 -2.15 -4.00
CA ASP A 41 -0.55 -3.15 -5.06
C ASP A 41 -2.00 -3.68 -5.12
N GLY A 42 -2.92 -3.07 -4.37
CA GLY A 42 -4.23 -3.64 -4.08
C GLY A 42 -4.15 -4.73 -3.00
N GLY A 43 -5.28 -5.40 -2.76
CA GLY A 43 -5.34 -6.46 -1.77
C GLY A 43 -6.75 -6.95 -1.48
N THR A 44 -6.83 -7.91 -0.56
CA THR A 44 -8.08 -8.48 -0.08
C THR A 44 -8.15 -8.38 1.44
N LEU A 45 -9.24 -7.80 1.94
CA LEU A 45 -9.60 -7.85 3.34
C LEU A 45 -10.66 -8.95 3.54
N LEU A 46 -10.36 -9.92 4.41
CA LEU A 46 -11.29 -10.98 4.80
C LEU A 46 -11.86 -10.73 6.20
N LEU A 47 -13.18 -10.61 6.29
CA LEU A 47 -13.91 -10.51 7.56
C LEU A 47 -14.50 -11.87 7.97
N GLY A 48 -14.32 -12.25 9.23
CA GLY A 48 -14.74 -13.55 9.77
C GLY A 48 -13.58 -14.55 9.94
N ILE A 49 -12.33 -14.08 9.80
CA ILE A 49 -11.11 -14.87 9.99
C ILE A 49 -10.41 -14.39 11.27
N ARG A 50 -9.91 -15.32 12.08
CA ARG A 50 -9.07 -15.01 13.24
C ARG A 50 -7.60 -14.92 12.84
N ASP A 51 -6.81 -14.24 13.66
CA ASP A 51 -5.36 -14.11 13.51
C ASP A 51 -4.64 -15.47 13.56
N ASP A 52 -5.24 -16.47 14.22
CA ASP A 52 -4.77 -17.88 14.26
C ASP A 52 -5.14 -18.69 13.00
N LEU A 53 -5.59 -18.01 11.93
CA LEU A 53 -6.05 -18.58 10.65
C LEU A 53 -7.36 -19.39 10.73
N THR A 54 -8.05 -19.39 11.87
CA THR A 54 -9.35 -20.06 12.00
C THR A 54 -10.43 -19.32 11.20
N ILE A 55 -11.07 -20.02 10.27
CA ILE A 55 -12.23 -19.53 9.52
C ILE A 55 -13.49 -19.66 10.39
N LYS A 56 -13.85 -18.60 11.12
CA LYS A 56 -15.01 -18.61 12.02
C LYS A 56 -16.32 -18.27 11.30
N GLY A 57 -16.23 -17.40 10.28
CA GLY A 57 -17.36 -16.76 9.63
C GLY A 57 -18.10 -15.79 10.54
N LEU A 58 -18.88 -14.91 9.92
CA LEU A 58 -19.75 -13.95 10.56
C LEU A 58 -21.14 -14.56 10.75
N LYS A 59 -21.72 -14.39 11.93
CA LYS A 59 -23.08 -14.84 12.24
C LYS A 59 -24.14 -13.97 11.58
N PHE A 60 -23.87 -12.66 11.49
CA PHE A 60 -24.76 -11.65 10.91
C PHE A 60 -24.00 -10.84 9.87
N PRO A 61 -23.62 -11.45 8.73
CA PRO A 61 -22.74 -10.82 7.74
C PRO A 61 -23.30 -9.50 7.18
N GLN A 62 -24.62 -9.35 7.14
CA GLN A 62 -25.28 -8.12 6.68
C GLN A 62 -24.99 -6.92 7.61
N GLU A 63 -24.86 -7.15 8.93
CA GLU A 63 -24.55 -6.08 9.89
C GLU A 63 -23.10 -5.60 9.73
N ASP A 64 -22.15 -6.55 9.70
CA ASP A 64 -20.73 -6.24 9.48
C ASP A 64 -20.51 -5.59 8.09
N GLU A 65 -21.22 -6.04 7.05
CA GLU A 65 -21.20 -5.40 5.73
C GLU A 65 -21.67 -3.95 5.79
N TYR A 66 -22.84 -3.69 6.39
CA TYR A 66 -23.37 -2.34 6.53
C TYR A 66 -22.40 -1.42 7.29
N VAL A 67 -21.83 -1.90 8.40
CA VAL A 67 -20.87 -1.15 9.20
C VAL A 67 -19.60 -0.85 8.41
N MET A 68 -19.02 -1.83 7.69
CA MET A 68 -17.84 -1.57 6.87
C MET A 68 -18.11 -0.62 5.72
N ASN A 69 -19.19 -0.81 4.97
CA ASN A 69 -19.50 0.05 3.82
C ASN A 69 -19.67 1.50 4.28
N LYS A 70 -20.41 1.72 5.37
CA LYS A 70 -20.57 3.04 5.98
C LYS A 70 -19.22 3.65 6.39
N ALA A 71 -18.33 2.86 6.99
CA ALA A 71 -17.01 3.34 7.40
C ALA A 71 -16.13 3.69 6.19
N ILE A 72 -16.14 2.86 5.14
CA ILE A 72 -15.42 3.15 3.90
C ILE A 72 -15.92 4.48 3.30
N ASP A 73 -17.23 4.65 3.17
CA ASP A 73 -17.84 5.86 2.60
C ASP A 73 -17.55 7.11 3.44
N GLN A 74 -17.54 6.97 4.77
CA GLN A 74 -17.32 8.09 5.69
C GLN A 74 -15.84 8.49 5.78
N TYR A 75 -14.92 7.52 5.79
CA TYR A 75 -13.53 7.78 6.15
C TYR A 75 -12.56 7.74 4.95
N CYS A 76 -12.92 7.16 3.80
CA CYS A 76 -12.03 7.11 2.64
C CYS A 76 -12.24 8.31 1.71
N TYR A 77 -11.16 9.05 1.42
CA TYR A 77 -11.19 10.10 0.41
C TYR A 77 -9.90 10.12 -0.44
N PRO A 78 -9.95 10.32 -1.77
CA PRO A 78 -11.13 10.15 -2.63
C PRO A 78 -11.77 8.76 -2.44
N PRO A 79 -13.02 8.53 -2.91
CA PRO A 79 -13.67 7.23 -2.79
C PRO A 79 -12.82 6.10 -3.39
N ILE A 80 -12.84 4.94 -2.73
CA ILE A 80 -12.11 3.73 -3.13
C ILE A 80 -13.11 2.74 -3.73
N ASN A 81 -12.80 2.21 -4.91
CA ASN A 81 -13.57 1.11 -5.49
C ASN A 81 -13.22 -0.20 -4.80
N TYR A 82 -14.18 -1.08 -4.59
CA TYR A 82 -13.95 -2.44 -4.12
C TYR A 82 -15.00 -3.40 -4.69
N LYS A 83 -14.68 -4.69 -4.70
CA LYS A 83 -15.62 -5.78 -4.97
C LYS A 83 -15.87 -6.55 -3.68
N LEU A 84 -17.14 -6.72 -3.31
CA LEU A 84 -17.54 -7.53 -2.17
C LEU A 84 -18.02 -8.91 -2.63
N GLU A 85 -17.48 -9.96 -2.02
CA GLU A 85 -17.97 -11.34 -2.18
C GLU A 85 -18.34 -11.93 -0.81
N LYS A 86 -19.45 -12.65 -0.76
CA LYS A 86 -19.90 -13.39 0.42
C LYS A 86 -19.63 -14.87 0.20
N ILE A 87 -18.84 -15.47 1.08
CA ILE A 87 -18.38 -16.85 0.95
C ILE A 87 -19.02 -17.66 2.07
N PRO A 88 -19.99 -18.55 1.76
CA PRO A 88 -20.58 -19.42 2.77
C PRO A 88 -19.54 -20.32 3.44
N VAL A 89 -19.66 -20.47 4.75
CA VAL A 89 -18.85 -21.37 5.58
C VAL A 89 -19.75 -22.18 6.53
N GLU A 90 -19.18 -23.13 7.25
CA GLU A 90 -19.92 -24.02 8.15
C GLU A 90 -20.74 -23.26 9.21
N GLY A 91 -21.89 -23.83 9.58
CA GLY A 91 -22.75 -23.28 10.62
C GLY A 91 -23.62 -22.10 10.19
N ASN A 92 -23.99 -22.02 8.91
CA ASN A 92 -24.80 -20.94 8.32
C ASN A 92 -24.18 -19.56 8.55
N ARG A 93 -22.88 -19.44 8.25
CA ARG A 93 -22.09 -18.22 8.39
C ARG A 93 -21.46 -17.86 7.06
N GLU A 94 -20.99 -16.63 6.95
CA GLU A 94 -20.30 -16.15 5.75
C GLU A 94 -19.02 -15.43 6.11
N VAL A 95 -18.02 -15.53 5.24
CA VAL A 95 -16.85 -14.64 5.22
C VAL A 95 -17.11 -13.56 4.18
N LEU A 96 -16.86 -12.31 4.53
CA LEU A 96 -16.92 -11.19 3.59
C LEU A 96 -15.51 -10.95 3.04
N ALA A 97 -15.36 -10.96 1.73
CA ALA A 97 -14.11 -10.67 1.05
C ALA A 97 -14.25 -9.34 0.29
N TYR A 98 -13.55 -8.32 0.76
CA TYR A 98 -13.42 -7.04 0.07
C TYR A 98 -12.15 -7.08 -0.76
N THR A 99 -12.27 -7.08 -2.09
CA THR A 99 -11.14 -6.97 -3.01
C THR A 99 -10.97 -5.50 -3.42
N ILE A 100 -9.83 -4.92 -3.05
CA ILE A 100 -9.46 -3.53 -3.31
C ILE A 100 -8.40 -3.52 -4.42
N PRO A 101 -8.68 -3.01 -5.63
CA PRO A 101 -7.65 -2.84 -6.64
C PRO A 101 -6.68 -1.70 -6.28
N ALA A 102 -5.45 -1.79 -6.79
CA ALA A 102 -4.55 -0.63 -6.81
C ALA A 102 -5.21 0.54 -7.55
N SER A 103 -5.16 1.73 -6.97
CA SER A 103 -5.83 2.91 -7.50
C SER A 103 -4.88 3.86 -8.23
N ASP A 104 -5.33 4.34 -9.38
CA ASP A 104 -4.69 5.40 -10.15
C ASP A 104 -5.15 6.82 -9.75
N LYS A 105 -6.13 6.92 -8.83
CA LYS A 105 -6.70 8.20 -8.35
C LYS A 105 -6.12 8.69 -7.03
N GLY A 106 -5.07 8.02 -6.53
CA GLY A 106 -4.42 8.34 -5.26
C GLY A 106 -3.80 9.76 -5.19
N PRO A 107 -3.36 10.20 -4.00
CA PRO A 107 -3.36 9.43 -2.76
C PRO A 107 -4.74 9.38 -2.11
N HIS A 108 -5.18 8.16 -1.75
CA HIS A 108 -6.30 7.95 -0.84
C HIS A 108 -5.84 8.16 0.60
N ARG A 109 -6.77 8.54 1.47
CA ARG A 109 -6.50 8.84 2.87
C ARG A 109 -7.70 8.48 3.74
N VAL A 110 -7.39 8.25 5.01
CA VAL A 110 -8.38 8.19 6.09
C VAL A 110 -8.61 9.61 6.59
N VAL A 111 -9.83 10.13 6.44
CA VAL A 111 -10.22 11.47 6.90
C VAL A 111 -10.97 11.38 8.22
N GLU A 112 -10.75 12.33 9.12
CA GLU A 112 -11.52 12.47 10.36
C GLU A 112 -12.35 13.76 10.26
N GLY A 113 -13.68 13.63 10.25
CA GLY A 113 -14.61 14.75 10.06
C GLY A 113 -14.58 15.36 8.64
N ASP A 114 -15.09 16.58 8.50
CA ASP A 114 -15.33 17.22 7.19
C ASP A 114 -14.09 17.88 6.56
N LYS A 115 -12.88 17.47 6.95
CA LYS A 115 -11.61 18.06 6.46
C LYS A 115 -10.87 17.09 5.54
N PRO A 116 -11.29 16.95 4.27
CA PRO A 116 -10.71 15.98 3.35
C PRO A 116 -9.22 16.21 3.05
N ASN A 117 -8.69 17.42 3.31
CA ASN A 117 -7.27 17.70 3.10
C ASN A 117 -6.36 17.31 4.29
N GLN A 118 -6.92 16.97 5.46
CA GLN A 118 -6.16 16.66 6.67
C GLN A 118 -6.02 15.16 6.97
N GLY A 119 -6.60 14.30 6.12
CA GLY A 119 -6.54 12.86 6.32
C GLY A 119 -5.13 12.26 6.20
N LYS A 120 -4.91 11.14 6.90
CA LYS A 120 -3.67 10.36 6.88
C LYS A 120 -3.64 9.44 5.66
N VAL A 121 -2.56 9.48 4.89
CA VAL A 121 -2.33 8.58 3.75
C VAL A 121 -1.60 7.35 4.30
N TYR A 122 -2.09 6.16 3.98
CA TYR A 122 -1.46 4.90 4.35
C TYR A 122 -0.97 4.17 3.10
N VAL A 123 0.11 3.41 3.23
CA VAL A 123 0.65 2.49 2.23
C VAL A 123 0.96 1.16 2.91
N ARG A 124 0.91 0.07 2.14
CA ARG A 124 1.12 -1.29 2.61
C ARG A 124 2.59 -1.67 2.39
N VAL A 125 3.24 -2.09 3.47
CA VAL A 125 4.59 -2.64 3.46
C VAL A 125 4.54 -3.94 4.25
N ASP A 126 4.70 -5.06 3.53
CA ASP A 126 4.50 -6.41 4.04
C ASP A 126 3.13 -6.56 4.72
N HIS A 127 3.10 -6.87 6.00
CA HIS A 127 1.88 -7.06 6.79
C HIS A 127 1.43 -5.77 7.51
N GLU A 128 2.10 -4.63 7.29
CA GLU A 128 1.84 -3.39 7.99
C GLU A 128 1.27 -2.29 7.08
N SER A 129 0.28 -1.57 7.61
CA SER A 129 -0.21 -0.31 7.04
C SER A 129 0.43 0.89 7.72
N ILE A 130 1.41 1.49 7.06
CA ILE A 130 2.21 2.60 7.61
C ILE A 130 1.79 3.94 7.01
N ILE A 131 2.05 5.02 7.74
CA ILE A 131 1.73 6.38 7.26
C ILE A 131 2.72 6.77 6.16
N ALA A 132 2.21 7.17 5.01
CA ALA A 132 3.04 7.57 3.88
C ALA A 132 3.81 8.87 4.17
N GLY A 133 5.12 8.79 4.00
CA GLY A 133 6.04 9.93 4.04
C GLY A 133 5.73 11.00 3.00
N LYS A 134 6.48 12.10 3.03
CA LYS A 134 6.30 13.22 2.09
C LYS A 134 6.55 12.77 0.66
N GLU A 135 7.66 12.07 0.42
CA GLU A 135 8.09 11.61 -0.90
C GLU A 135 7.10 10.59 -1.47
N MET A 136 6.67 9.60 -0.68
CA MET A 136 5.65 8.64 -1.10
C MET A 136 4.32 9.32 -1.49
N ARG A 137 3.87 10.33 -0.74
CA ARG A 137 2.67 11.11 -1.10
C ARG A 137 2.82 11.87 -2.41
N GLU A 138 4.00 12.42 -2.71
CA GLU A 138 4.26 13.08 -4.00
C GLU A 138 4.29 12.07 -5.16
N ILE A 139 4.82 10.87 -4.94
CA ILE A 139 4.78 9.77 -5.92
C ILE A 139 3.34 9.37 -6.22
N LEU A 140 2.51 9.15 -5.19
CA LEU A 140 1.09 8.81 -5.38
C LEU A 140 0.33 9.88 -6.17
N LYS A 141 0.57 11.17 -5.88
CA LYS A 141 0.00 12.28 -6.67
C LYS A 141 0.51 12.31 -8.11
N GLY A 142 1.77 11.93 -8.32
CA GLY A 142 2.42 11.89 -9.62
C GLY A 142 1.85 10.81 -10.53
N ARG A 143 1.57 9.61 -10.01
CA ARG A 143 1.00 8.47 -10.77
C ARG A 143 -0.32 8.80 -11.47
N ARG A 144 -1.17 9.63 -10.84
CA ARG A 144 -2.42 10.12 -11.43
C ARG A 144 -2.21 10.89 -12.73
N LYS A 145 -1.08 11.59 -12.87
CA LYS A 145 -0.77 12.42 -14.03
C LYS A 145 -0.07 11.54 -15.05
N LYS A 146 -0.81 11.01 -16.03
CA LYS A 146 -0.24 10.39 -17.25
C LYS A 146 0.55 11.43 -18.05
N ARG A 147 1.76 11.75 -17.59
CA ARG A 147 2.68 12.68 -18.24
C ARG A 147 3.89 11.90 -18.71
N ASP A 148 4.31 12.17 -19.95
CA ASP A 148 5.63 11.78 -20.40
C ASP A 148 6.66 12.55 -19.57
N LEU A 149 7.26 11.87 -18.60
CA LEU A 149 8.31 12.44 -17.77
C LEU A 149 9.62 12.37 -18.53
N ARG A 150 10.09 13.53 -18.98
CA ARG A 150 11.46 13.69 -19.50
C ARG A 150 12.31 14.30 -18.40
N PHE A 151 13.42 13.65 -18.08
CA PHE A 151 14.45 14.21 -17.21
C PHE A 151 15.79 14.17 -17.96
N GLN A 152 16.65 15.13 -17.66
CA GLN A 152 18.01 15.14 -18.19
C GLN A 152 18.93 14.47 -17.19
N TYR A 153 19.69 13.49 -17.65
CA TYR A 153 20.74 12.87 -16.86
C TYR A 153 21.91 13.86 -16.76
N GLY A 154 22.31 14.21 -15.54
CA GLY A 154 23.41 15.12 -15.27
C GLY A 154 24.25 14.68 -14.08
N LYS A 155 25.10 15.60 -13.58
CA LYS A 155 26.09 15.31 -12.54
C LYS A 155 25.49 14.71 -11.26
N LYS A 156 24.34 15.21 -10.80
CA LYS A 156 23.68 14.69 -9.59
C LYS A 156 23.08 13.30 -9.79
N GLU A 157 22.55 13.00 -10.98
CA GLU A 157 22.09 11.66 -11.34
C GLU A 157 23.27 10.69 -11.44
N GLU A 158 24.41 11.12 -12.00
CA GLU A 158 25.63 10.31 -12.04
C GLU A 158 26.13 9.94 -10.65
N VAL A 159 26.16 10.91 -9.72
CA VAL A 159 26.52 10.66 -8.32
C VAL A 159 25.54 9.68 -7.67
N LEU A 160 24.24 9.86 -7.90
CA LEU A 160 23.21 8.97 -7.39
C LEU A 160 23.40 7.53 -7.87
N MET A 161 23.62 7.32 -9.17
CA MET A 161 23.77 5.97 -9.72
C MET A 161 25.05 5.31 -9.23
N LYS A 162 26.18 6.03 -9.18
CA LYS A 162 27.43 5.51 -8.60
C LYS A 162 27.27 5.11 -7.13
N TYR A 163 26.50 5.88 -6.36
CA TYR A 163 26.18 5.51 -4.99
C TYR A 163 25.35 4.23 -4.96
N LEU A 164 24.32 4.12 -5.80
CA LEU A 164 23.42 2.97 -5.85
C LEU A 164 24.09 1.69 -6.37
N ASP A 165 25.14 1.81 -7.19
CA ASP A 165 25.96 0.67 -7.63
C ASP A 165 26.78 0.08 -6.46
N LEU A 166 27.19 0.92 -5.51
CA LEU A 166 27.96 0.53 -4.32
C LEU A 166 27.06 0.18 -3.12
N HIS A 167 25.86 0.75 -3.07
CA HIS A 167 24.92 0.64 -1.97
C HIS A 167 23.52 0.37 -2.52
N GLN A 168 22.83 -0.65 -2.03
CA GLN A 168 21.51 -1.02 -2.57
C GLN A 168 20.43 0.08 -2.44
N GLN A 169 20.56 0.96 -1.45
CA GLN A 169 19.55 1.97 -1.14
C GLN A 169 20.17 3.29 -0.67
N ILE A 170 19.42 4.38 -0.88
CA ILE A 170 19.79 5.74 -0.46
C ILE A 170 18.56 6.49 0.06
N THR A 171 18.71 7.29 1.12
CA THR A 171 17.65 8.21 1.57
C THR A 171 17.79 9.59 0.92
N VAL A 172 16.78 10.45 1.07
CA VAL A 172 16.88 11.84 0.58
C VAL A 172 18.02 12.58 1.25
N GLN A 173 18.22 12.38 2.56
CA GLN A 173 19.31 13.01 3.29
C GLN A 173 20.68 12.57 2.75
N GLN A 174 20.90 11.25 2.61
CA GLN A 174 22.15 10.71 2.08
C GLN A 174 22.44 11.20 0.66
N PHE A 175 21.42 11.26 -0.20
CA PHE A 175 21.58 11.77 -1.55
C PHE A 175 21.93 13.26 -1.56
N ALA A 176 21.28 14.07 -0.73
CA ALA A 176 21.56 15.49 -0.61
C ALA A 176 23.00 15.76 -0.20
N GLU A 177 23.50 15.01 0.79
CA GLU A 177 24.87 15.11 1.29
C GLU A 177 25.89 14.64 0.24
N THR A 178 25.67 13.46 -0.36
CA THR A 178 26.62 12.86 -1.31
C THR A 178 26.74 13.67 -2.60
N ALA A 179 25.63 14.25 -3.08
CA ALA A 179 25.63 15.08 -4.29
C ALA A 179 25.86 16.58 -4.00
N GLU A 180 26.05 16.98 -2.73
CA GLU A 180 26.21 18.38 -2.31
C GLU A 180 25.09 19.30 -2.83
N ILE A 181 23.84 18.83 -2.77
CA ILE A 181 22.66 19.56 -3.25
C ILE A 181 21.67 19.81 -2.12
N PRO A 182 20.82 20.86 -2.23
CA PRO A 182 19.76 21.07 -1.25
C PRO A 182 18.83 19.85 -1.18
N ARG A 183 18.44 19.45 0.03
CA ARG A 183 17.53 18.30 0.28
C ARG A 183 16.25 18.33 -0.57
N ARG A 184 15.73 19.53 -0.88
CA ARG A 184 14.55 19.70 -1.76
C ARG A 184 14.83 19.26 -3.20
N VAL A 185 16.05 19.49 -3.70
CA VAL A 185 16.49 19.05 -5.03
C VAL A 185 16.64 17.53 -5.05
N ALA A 186 17.29 16.95 -4.03
CA ALA A 186 17.38 15.50 -3.85
C ALA A 186 16.00 14.83 -3.84
N SER A 187 15.09 15.31 -2.97
CA SER A 187 13.70 14.83 -2.85
C SER A 187 12.96 14.85 -4.18
N ARG A 188 13.00 15.97 -4.91
CA ARG A 188 12.34 16.11 -6.22
C ARG A 188 12.93 15.18 -7.28
N THR A 189 14.25 14.99 -7.26
CA THR A 189 14.96 14.14 -8.21
C THR A 189 14.61 12.67 -7.98
N LEU A 190 14.65 12.20 -6.72
CA LEU A 190 14.28 10.82 -6.37
C LEU A 190 12.81 10.53 -6.71
N VAL A 191 11.88 11.43 -6.35
CA VAL A 191 10.47 11.31 -6.72
C VAL A 191 10.30 11.25 -8.25
N LEU A 192 11.01 12.08 -9.00
CA LEU A 192 10.96 12.09 -10.46
C LEU A 192 11.46 10.76 -11.05
N LEU A 193 12.57 10.23 -10.55
CA LEU A 193 13.14 8.97 -11.01
C LEU A 193 12.27 7.75 -10.67
N VAL A 194 11.57 7.77 -9.54
CA VAL A 194 10.55 6.74 -9.22
C VAL A 194 9.38 6.82 -10.21
N LEU A 195 8.88 8.02 -10.47
CA LEU A 195 7.79 8.21 -11.43
C LEU A 195 8.20 7.86 -12.87
N ALA A 196 9.47 8.05 -13.21
CA ALA A 196 10.07 7.67 -14.49
C ALA A 196 10.47 6.19 -14.57
N LYS A 197 10.15 5.36 -13.56
CA LYS A 197 10.44 3.92 -13.51
C LYS A 197 11.94 3.58 -13.57
N VAL A 198 12.78 4.45 -13.03
CA VAL A 198 14.22 4.21 -12.84
C VAL A 198 14.51 3.69 -11.44
N LEU A 199 13.81 4.24 -10.45
CA LEU A 199 13.93 3.85 -9.04
C LEU A 199 12.63 3.28 -8.49
N GLN A 200 12.73 2.60 -7.37
CA GLN A 200 11.63 2.31 -6.46
C GLN A 200 11.86 2.96 -5.10
N ILE A 201 10.77 3.18 -4.37
CA ILE A 201 10.77 3.70 -3.00
C ILE A 201 10.44 2.57 -2.03
N TYR A 202 11.10 2.56 -0.88
CA TYR A 202 10.86 1.67 0.24
C TYR A 202 10.39 2.52 1.44
N PRO A 203 9.07 2.64 1.65
CA PRO A 203 8.54 3.43 2.76
C PRO A 203 8.92 2.83 4.10
N GLN A 204 9.25 3.67 5.10
CA GLN A 204 9.66 3.19 6.43
C GLN A 204 8.79 3.80 7.54
N ALA A 205 8.40 3.00 8.53
CA ALA A 205 7.48 3.46 9.60
C ALA A 205 8.12 4.47 10.57
N SER A 206 9.41 4.27 10.88
CA SER A 206 10.13 4.98 11.95
C SER A 206 11.42 5.67 11.49
N LYS A 207 11.72 5.60 10.20
CA LYS A 207 12.92 6.15 9.56
C LYS A 207 12.53 6.89 8.28
N GLU A 208 13.49 7.55 7.65
CA GLU A 208 13.28 8.14 6.34
C GLU A 208 13.09 7.06 5.26
N ASP A 209 12.15 7.29 4.33
CA ASP A 209 11.97 6.45 3.15
C ASP A 209 13.29 6.33 2.38
N SER A 210 13.64 5.11 1.97
CA SER A 210 14.81 4.85 1.14
C SER A 210 14.41 4.58 -0.32
N PHE A 211 15.37 4.70 -1.23
CA PHE A 211 15.19 4.55 -2.66
C PHE A 211 16.26 3.62 -3.20
N GLY A 212 15.91 2.77 -4.15
CA GLY A 212 16.85 1.87 -4.82
C GLY A 212 16.53 1.76 -6.30
N LEU A 213 17.42 1.13 -7.05
CA LEU A 213 17.17 0.83 -8.45
C LEU A 213 15.91 -0.01 -8.59
N LEU A 214 15.11 0.27 -9.61
CA LEU A 214 13.97 -0.58 -9.94
C LEU A 214 14.53 -1.90 -10.50
N GLU A 215 14.41 -2.97 -9.72
CA GLU A 215 14.77 -4.32 -10.16
C GLU A 215 13.86 -4.80 -11.31
N SER A 216 14.41 -5.58 -12.23
CA SER A 216 13.60 -6.26 -13.25
C SER A 216 12.74 -7.36 -12.61
N ASP A 217 11.64 -7.73 -13.28
CA ASP A 217 10.75 -8.80 -12.78
C ASP A 217 11.52 -10.13 -12.56
N GLU A 218 12.55 -10.42 -13.35
CA GLU A 218 13.43 -11.59 -13.20
C GLU A 218 14.28 -11.54 -11.92
N GLN A 219 14.70 -10.36 -11.48
CA GLN A 219 15.49 -10.19 -10.25
C GLN A 219 14.63 -10.35 -8.99
N ARG A 220 13.36 -9.90 -9.05
CA ARG A 220 12.40 -10.03 -7.95
C ARG A 220 12.01 -11.47 -7.66
N GLU A 221 11.84 -12.29 -8.70
CA GLU A 221 11.56 -13.72 -8.52
C GLU A 221 12.73 -14.45 -7.87
N ALA A 222 13.97 -14.17 -8.27
CA ALA A 222 15.17 -14.83 -7.73
C ALA A 222 15.39 -14.59 -6.23
N VAL A 223 15.05 -13.40 -5.71
CA VAL A 223 15.15 -13.09 -4.28
C VAL A 223 14.06 -13.78 -3.47
N SER A 224 12.84 -13.92 -4.01
CA SER A 224 11.72 -14.60 -3.33
C SER A 224 11.91 -16.11 -3.11
N TYR A 225 12.88 -16.74 -3.76
CA TYR A 225 13.25 -18.14 -3.53
C TYR A 225 14.34 -18.34 -2.47
N LEU A 226 14.90 -17.24 -1.93
CA LEU A 226 15.98 -17.27 -0.94
C LEU A 226 15.51 -16.97 0.49
N ASP A 227 14.23 -16.61 0.68
CA ASP A 227 13.58 -16.36 1.98
C ASP A 227 12.54 -17.43 2.36
#